data_AF-A0A352UPJ8-F1
#
_entry.id   AF-A0A352UPJ8-F1
#
_cell.length_a   1.000
_cell.length_b   1.000
_cell.length_c   1.000
_cell.angle_alpha   90.00
_cell.angle_beta   90.00
_cell.angle_gamma   90.00
#
_symmetry.space_group_name_H-M   'P 1'
#
loop_
_entity.id
_entity.type
_entity.pdbx_description
1 polymer ?
#
loop_
_entity_poly.entity_id
_entity_poly.type
_entity_poly.pdbx_seq_one_letter_code
_entity_poly.pdbx_strand_id
1 'polypeptide(L)' 'DVKRIINEPTAAALAYGLDKEIDQKIMVYDLGGGTFDVSVLEIGDGVIEVLATAGNNRLGGD' A
#
# COMPACT_ATOMS: atom_id res chain seq x y z
N ASP A 1 21.54 -12.49 -1.80
CA ASP A 1 20.55 -12.45 -2.90
C ASP A 1 19.24 -11.87 -2.45
N VAL A 2 18.67 -10.96 -3.25
CA VAL A 2 17.32 -10.41 -3.05
C VAL A 2 16.30 -11.49 -3.45
N LYS A 3 15.35 -11.81 -2.55
CA LYS A 3 14.37 -12.89 -2.76
C LYS A 3 13.07 -12.41 -3.42
N ARG A 4 12.63 -11.19 -3.12
CA ARG A 4 11.43 -10.56 -3.69
C ARG A 4 11.51 -9.05 -3.49
N ILE A 5 10.89 -8.31 -4.41
CA ILE A 5 10.59 -6.90 -4.26
C ILE A 5 9.07 -6.78 -4.22
N ILE A 6 8.56 -6.00 -3.28
CA ILE A 6 7.14 -5.66 -3.16
C ILE A 6 7.03 -4.15 -3.00
N ASN A 7 5.90 -3.60 -3.42
CA ASN A 7 5.52 -2.21 -3.24
C ASN A 7 5.12 -1.93 -1.78
N GLU A 8 5.37 -0.70 -1.33
CA GLU A 8 5.05 -0.21 0.02
C GLU A 8 3.58 -0.41 0.44
N PRO A 9 2.56 -0.05 -0.36
CA PRO A 9 1.17 -0.21 0.08
C PRO A 9 0.78 -1.69 0.26
N THR A 10 1.34 -2.61 -0.53
CA THR A 10 1.13 -4.05 -0.31
C THR A 10 1.89 -4.55 0.91
N ALA A 11 3.11 -4.05 1.17
CA ALA A 11 3.83 -4.38 2.40
C ALA A 11 3.06 -3.93 3.65
N ALA A 12 2.47 -2.73 3.61
CA ALA A 12 1.60 -2.23 4.67
C ALA A 12 0.38 -3.12 4.86
N ALA A 13 -0.34 -3.48 3.80
CA ALA A 13 -1.50 -4.37 3.89
C ALA A 13 -1.16 -5.74 4.49
N LEU A 14 -0.02 -6.32 4.10
CA LEU A 14 0.47 -7.59 4.65
C LEU A 14 0.88 -7.48 6.13
N ALA A 15 1.47 -6.36 6.55
CA ALA A 15 1.89 -6.15 7.93
C ALA A 15 0.69 -6.13 8.91
N TYR A 16 -0.46 -5.64 8.46
CA TYR A 16 -1.72 -5.67 9.21
C TYR A 16 -2.48 -7.00 9.07
N GLY A 17 -1.98 -7.95 8.27
CA GLY A 17 -2.62 -9.25 8.05
C GLY A 17 -3.94 -9.18 7.28
N LEU A 18 -4.13 -8.13 6.48
CA LEU A 18 -5.39 -7.89 5.77
C LEU A 18 -5.64 -8.90 4.64
N ASP A 19 -4.61 -9.65 4.22
CA ASP A 19 -4.71 -10.77 3.28
C ASP A 19 -5.53 -11.96 3.80
N LYS A 20 -5.85 -11.98 5.10
CA LYS A 20 -6.61 -13.06 5.77
C LYS A 20 -8.03 -12.67 6.17
N GLU A 21 -8.40 -11.43 5.87
CA GLU A 21 -9.71 -10.87 6.17
C GLU A 21 -10.68 -11.09 5.01
N ILE A 22 -11.93 -10.67 5.21
CA ILE A 22 -12.97 -10.68 4.18
C ILE A 22 -12.57 -9.74 3.04
N ASP A 23 -13.03 -10.05 1.82
CA ASP A 23 -12.89 -9.17 0.66
C ASP A 23 -13.23 -7.72 1.00
N GLN A 24 -12.28 -6.82 0.77
CA GLN A 24 -12.40 -5.44 1.18
C GLN A 24 -11.58 -4.49 0.32
N LYS A 25 -11.98 -3.22 0.36
CA LYS A 25 -11.22 -2.12 -0.24
C LYS A 25 -10.59 -1.30 0.86
N ILE A 26 -9.29 -1.08 0.75
CA ILE A 26 -8.53 -0.28 1.70
C ILE A 26 -7.81 0.85 0.98
N MET A 27 -7.58 1.93 1.71
CA MET A 27 -6.75 3.03 1.25
C MET A 27 -5.53 3.10 2.15
N VAL A 28 -4.35 2.99 1.55
CA VAL A 28 -3.09 3.27 2.22
C VAL A 28 -2.77 4.74 2.02
N TYR A 29 -2.61 5.45 3.13
CA TYR A 29 -2.16 6.84 3.18
C TYR A 29 -0.74 6.84 3.71
N ASP A 30 0.24 7.14 2.86
CA ASP A 30 1.65 7.18 3.20
C ASP A 30 2.15 8.62 3.15
N LEU A 31 2.52 9.16 4.32
CA LEU A 31 3.08 10.50 4.46
C LEU A 31 4.46 10.38 5.10
N GLY A 32 5.48 10.43 4.25
CA GLY A 32 6.88 10.35 4.66
C GLY A 32 7.49 11.73 4.95
N GLY A 33 8.84 11.75 5.01
CA GLY A 33 9.60 12.99 5.24
C GLY A 33 9.50 13.99 4.08
N GLY A 34 9.61 13.53 2.83
CA GLY A 34 9.56 14.41 1.65
C GLY A 34 8.52 14.03 0.60
N THR A 35 7.81 12.91 0.80
CA THR A 35 6.87 12.34 -0.16
C THR A 35 5.55 12.01 0.49
N PHE A 36 4.49 12.11 -0.31
CA PHE A 36 3.13 11.77 0.07
C PHE A 36 2.53 10.91 -1.03
N ASP A 37 2.09 9.71 -0.69
CA ASP A 37 1.52 8.75 -1.61
C ASP A 37 0.22 8.17 -1.04
N VAL A 38 -0.76 7.98 -1.91
CA VAL A 38 -2.03 7.33 -1.59
C VAL A 38 -2.25 6.21 -2.58
N SER A 39 -2.57 5.03 -2.06
CA SER A 39 -2.95 3.89 -2.88
C SER A 39 -4.28 3.30 -2.44
N VAL A 40 -5.13 2.96 -3.40
CA VAL A 40 -6.35 2.19 -3.15
C VAL A 40 -6.08 0.75 -3.54
N LEU A 41 -6.31 -0.16 -2.60
CA LEU A 41 -6.10 -1.59 -2.77
C LEU A 41 -7.45 -2.32 -2.69
N GLU A 42 -7.58 -3.38 -3.45
CA GLU A 42 -8.61 -4.39 -3.29
C GLU A 42 -7.95 -5.68 -2.81
N ILE A 43 -8.51 -6.25 -1.74
CA ILE A 43 -8.06 -7.53 -1.20
C ILE A 43 -9.20 -8.50 -1.37
N GLY A 44 -8.92 -9.64 -1.97
CA GLY A 44 -9.87 -10.74 -2.12
C GLY A 44 -9.20 -11.99 -2.66
N ASP A 45 -9.74 -13.15 -2.34
CA ASP A 45 -9.21 -14.47 -2.77
C ASP A 45 -7.70 -14.67 -2.46
N GLY A 46 -7.20 -14.06 -1.37
CA GLY A 46 -5.78 -14.11 -0.98
C GLY A 46 -4.85 -13.30 -1.90
N VAL A 47 -5.41 -12.46 -2.77
CA VAL A 47 -4.70 -11.55 -3.68
C VAL A 47 -4.90 -10.12 -3.20
N ILE A 48 -3.85 -9.30 -3.36
CA ILE A 48 -3.88 -7.86 -3.13
C ILE A 48 -3.62 -7.17 -4.46
N GLU A 49 -4.60 -6.42 -4.95
CA GLU A 49 -4.52 -5.65 -6.19
C GLU A 49 -4.43 -4.15 -5.89
N VAL A 50 -3.56 -3.45 -6.61
CA VAL A 50 -3.46 -1.99 -6.57
C VAL A 50 -4.37 -1.41 -7.65
N LEU A 51 -5.48 -0.81 -7.25
CA LEU A 51 -6.44 -0.21 -8.18
C LEU A 51 -5.99 1.17 -8.67
N ALA A 52 -5.39 1.96 -7.78
CA ALA A 52 -4.91 3.30 -8.10
C ALA A 52 -3.81 3.71 -7.13
N THR A 53 -2.86 4.49 -7.65
CA THR A 53 -1.84 5.18 -6.86
C THR A 53 -1.70 6.61 -7.37
N ALA A 54 -1.63 7.56 -6.44
CA ALA A 54 -1.35 8.96 -6.73
C ALA A 54 -0.55 9.57 -5.57
N GLY A 55 0.25 10.59 -5.86
CA GLY A 55 1.12 11.16 -4.84
C GLY A 55 1.81 12.45 -5.29
N ASN A 56 2.62 12.99 -4.38
CA ASN A 56 3.45 14.16 -4.60
C ASN A 56 4.83 13.93 -3.96
N ASN A 57 5.85 13.89 -4.81
CA ASN A 57 7.25 13.67 -4.40
C ASN A 57 7.91 14.89 -3.73
N ARG A 58 7.14 15.94 -3.43
CA ARG A 58 7.60 17.21 -2.83
C ARG A 58 6.67 17.68 -1.70
N LEU A 59 5.97 16.75 -1.07
CA LEU A 59 5.09 17.01 0.07
C LEU A 59 5.40 15.97 1.14
N GLY A 60 5.82 16.39 2.32
CA GLY A 60 6.12 15.50 3.44
C GLY A 60 6.25 16.29 4.74
N GLY A 61 6.83 15.67 5.77
CA GLY A 61 7.06 16.28 7.08
C GLY A 61 8.27 17.23 7.21
N ASP A 62 9.13 17.34 6.18
CA ASP A 62 10.27 18.27 6.13
C ASP A 62 9.89 19.75 6.30
#